data_AF-A0A7X9CJ87-F1
#
_entry.id   AF-A0A7X9CJ87-F1
#
_cell.length_a   1.000
_cell.length_b   1.000
_cell.length_c   1.000
_cell.angle_alpha   90.00
_cell.angle_beta   90.00
_cell.angle_gamma   90.00
#
_symmetry.space_group_name_H-M   'P 1'
#
loop_
_entity.id
_entity.type
_entity.pdbx_description
1 polymer ?
#
loop_
_entity_poly.entity_id
_entity_poly.type
_entity_poly.pdbx_seq_one_letter_code
_entity_poly.pdbx_strand_id
1 'polypeptide(L)'
;ITPAAGFVNAGQSIFIGFSASMVSYFAVRLKSRTSIDDTLDVFPCHGLGGIVGMILTAVFAEQSGAIYGDATLLLYHLLALVIVSLFTFGGSYLLYKVTDLILPMRVTELQEERGLDITQHGELATDIRDSY
;
A
#
# COMPACT_ATOMS: atom_id res chain seq x y z
N ILE A 1 -10.83 3.35 -5.80
CA ILE A 1 -11.49 3.97 -6.98
C ILE A 1 -10.50 4.37 -8.08
N THR A 2 -9.27 4.80 -7.75
CA THR A 2 -8.25 5.28 -8.71
C THR A 2 -8.18 4.54 -10.05
N PRO A 3 -8.06 3.19 -10.11
CA PRO A 3 -7.97 2.49 -11.40
C PRO A 3 -9.30 2.45 -12.19
N ALA A 4 -10.44 2.66 -11.52
CA ALA A 4 -11.78 2.55 -12.09
C ALA A 4 -12.41 3.90 -12.46
N ALA A 5 -11.81 5.03 -12.05
CA ALA A 5 -12.47 6.34 -12.03
C ALA A 5 -13.05 6.79 -13.39
N GLY A 6 -12.46 6.34 -14.51
CA GLY A 6 -12.92 6.67 -15.86
C GLY A 6 -13.75 5.57 -16.56
N PHE A 7 -14.05 4.47 -15.88
CA PHE A 7 -14.59 3.26 -16.53
C PHE A 7 -15.86 2.70 -15.90
N VAL A 8 -16.30 3.23 -14.75
CA VAL A 8 -17.45 2.69 -14.00
C VAL A 8 -18.45 3.78 -13.66
N ASN A 9 -19.72 3.40 -13.48
CA ASN A 9 -20.76 4.33 -13.06
C ASN A 9 -20.73 4.63 -11.55
N ALA A 10 -21.58 5.58 -11.12
CA ALA A 10 -21.64 6.03 -9.72
C ALA A 10 -22.02 4.92 -8.72
N GLY A 11 -22.90 3.99 -9.09
CA GLY A 11 -23.27 2.88 -8.20
C GLY A 11 -22.11 1.92 -7.98
N GLN A 12 -21.41 1.56 -9.07
CA GLN A 12 -20.22 0.71 -9.03
C GLN A 12 -19.07 1.38 -8.27
N SER A 13 -18.89 2.70 -8.40
CA SER A 13 -17.81 3.42 -7.69
C SER A 13 -17.99 3.38 -6.16
N ILE A 14 -19.23 3.52 -5.67
CA ILE A 14 -19.56 3.36 -4.25
C ILE A 14 -19.23 1.94 -3.78
N PHE A 15 -19.63 0.93 -4.54
CA PHE A 15 -19.35 -0.46 -4.21
C PHE A 15 -17.84 -0.74 -4.14
N ILE A 16 -17.07 -0.27 -5.12
CA ILE A 16 -15.60 -0.39 -5.13
C ILE A 16 -14.99 0.26 -3.89
N GLY A 17 -15.45 1.47 -3.53
CA GLY A 17 -14.99 2.18 -2.33
C GLY A 17 -15.25 1.38 -1.06
N PHE A 18 -16.46 0.85 -0.89
CA PHE A 18 -16.84 0.02 0.25
C PHE A 18 -16.05 -1.29 0.33
N SER A 19 -15.89 -2.00 -0.80
CA SER A 19 -15.11 -3.24 -0.82
C SER A 19 -13.63 -2.99 -0.50
N ALA A 20 -13.03 -1.95 -1.08
CA ALA A 20 -11.63 -1.60 -0.83
C ALA A 20 -11.39 -1.19 0.64
N SER A 21 -12.29 -0.39 1.23
CA SER A 21 -12.16 0.01 2.64
C SER A 21 -12.33 -1.17 3.60
N MET A 22 -13.27 -2.08 3.31
CA MET A 22 -13.48 -3.26 4.15
C MET A 22 -12.28 -4.22 4.11
N VAL A 23 -11.72 -4.48 2.92
CA VAL A 23 -10.50 -5.30 2.78
C VAL A 23 -9.32 -4.63 3.50
N SER A 24 -9.14 -3.32 3.33
CA SER A 24 -8.07 -2.57 4.00
C SER A 24 -8.20 -2.65 5.53
N TYR A 25 -9.42 -2.45 6.08
CA TYR A 25 -9.68 -2.56 7.51
C TYR A 25 -9.31 -3.94 8.08
N PHE A 26 -9.75 -5.02 7.42
CA PHE A 26 -9.42 -6.38 7.87
C PHE A 26 -7.93 -6.66 7.78
N ALA A 27 -7.25 -6.15 6.75
CA ALA A 27 -5.81 -6.30 6.60
C ALA A 27 -5.03 -5.55 7.69
N VAL A 28 -5.42 -4.31 8.04
CA VAL A 28 -4.83 -3.57 9.17
C VAL A 28 -5.04 -4.35 10.47
N ARG A 29 -6.25 -4.85 10.71
CA ARG A 29 -6.57 -5.65 11.92
C ARG A 29 -5.82 -6.97 11.99
N LEU A 30 -5.54 -7.59 10.85
CA LEU A 30 -4.73 -8.80 10.78
C LEU A 30 -3.26 -8.47 11.02
N LYS A 31 -2.74 -7.44 10.36
CA LYS A 31 -1.35 -6.97 10.49
C LYS A 31 -1.02 -6.58 11.94
N SER A 32 -1.94 -5.95 12.67
CA SER A 32 -1.73 -5.59 14.08
C SER A 32 -1.56 -6.79 15.03
N ARG A 33 -1.81 -8.02 14.53
CA ARG A 33 -1.55 -9.29 15.24
C ARG A 33 -0.25 -9.97 14.80
N THR A 34 0.54 -9.32 13.96
CA THR A 34 1.81 -9.83 13.41
C THR A 34 2.97 -8.94 13.83
N SER A 35 4.20 -9.38 13.59
CA SER A 35 5.42 -8.59 13.78
C SER A 35 5.79 -7.73 12.57
N ILE A 36 4.89 -7.59 11.59
CA ILE A 36 5.14 -6.79 10.39
C ILE A 36 5.06 -5.31 10.77
N ASP A 37 6.16 -4.59 10.64
CA ASP A 37 6.25 -3.15 10.88
C ASP A 37 6.03 -2.37 9.58
N ASP A 38 4.75 -2.26 9.21
CA ASP A 38 4.27 -1.27 8.24
C ASP A 38 3.65 -0.13 9.04
N THR A 39 4.49 0.79 9.49
CA THR A 39 4.16 1.79 10.53
C THR A 39 2.95 2.65 10.20
N LEU A 40 2.76 2.99 8.91
CA LEU A 40 1.68 3.87 8.45
C LEU A 40 0.56 3.12 7.68
N ASP A 41 0.52 1.79 7.79
CA ASP A 41 -0.46 0.95 7.09
C ASP A 41 -0.46 1.16 5.56
N VAL A 42 0.71 1.39 4.98
CA VAL A 42 0.85 1.74 3.55
C VAL A 42 0.37 0.58 2.67
N PHE A 43 0.76 -0.66 2.99
CA PHE A 43 0.38 -1.81 2.19
C PHE A 43 -1.12 -2.16 2.33
N PRO A 44 -1.72 -2.25 3.53
CA PRO A 44 -3.16 -2.42 3.68
C PRO A 44 -3.98 -1.34 2.97
N CYS A 45 -3.62 -0.05 3.10
CA CYS A 45 -4.43 1.04 2.59
C CYS A 45 -4.22 1.29 1.08
N HIS A 46 -2.97 1.29 0.60
CA HIS A 46 -2.64 1.59 -0.79
C HIS A 46 -2.46 0.32 -1.62
N GLY A 47 -1.72 -0.66 -1.11
CA GLY A 47 -1.46 -1.93 -1.79
C GLY A 47 -2.75 -2.73 -2.03
N LEU A 48 -3.40 -3.16 -0.96
CA LEU A 48 -4.64 -3.95 -1.06
C LEU A 48 -5.81 -3.14 -1.60
N GLY A 49 -5.95 -1.87 -1.18
CA GLY A 49 -6.94 -0.96 -1.76
C GLY A 49 -6.81 -0.80 -3.28
N GLY A 50 -5.57 -0.70 -3.77
CA GLY A 50 -5.24 -0.68 -5.20
C GLY A 50 -5.57 -2.00 -5.90
N ILE A 51 -5.19 -3.14 -5.32
CA ILE A 51 -5.47 -4.48 -5.86
C ILE A 51 -6.97 -4.71 -5.99
N VAL A 52 -7.75 -4.44 -4.94
CA VAL A 52 -9.22 -4.55 -4.98
C VAL A 52 -9.80 -3.63 -6.06
N GLY A 53 -9.31 -2.39 -6.13
CA GLY A 53 -9.70 -1.45 -7.18
C GLY A 53 -9.42 -1.99 -8.59
N MET A 54 -8.24 -2.53 -8.83
CA MET A 54 -7.84 -3.10 -10.13
C MET A 54 -8.71 -4.27 -10.54
N ILE A 55 -8.97 -5.22 -9.62
CA ILE A 55 -9.82 -6.37 -9.87
C ILE A 55 -11.24 -5.90 -10.20
N LEU A 56 -11.83 -5.04 -9.37
CA LEU A 56 -13.20 -4.59 -9.57
C LEU A 56 -13.37 -3.66 -10.78
N THR A 57 -12.32 -2.94 -11.18
CA THR A 57 -12.31 -2.22 -12.48
C THR A 57 -12.51 -3.20 -13.62
N ALA A 58 -11.77 -4.31 -13.63
CA ALA A 58 -11.87 -5.32 -14.68
C ALA A 58 -13.20 -6.09 -14.68
N VAL A 59 -13.90 -6.09 -13.53
CA VAL A 59 -15.23 -6.66 -13.40
C VAL A 59 -16.29 -5.70 -13.93
N PHE A 60 -16.20 -4.40 -13.58
CA PHE A 60 -17.28 -3.43 -13.77
C PHE A 60 -17.10 -2.43 -14.92
N ALA A 61 -15.95 -2.40 -15.60
CA ALA A 61 -15.70 -1.46 -16.69
C ALA A 61 -16.82 -1.50 -17.74
N GLU A 62 -17.44 -0.36 -18.05
CA GLU A 62 -18.67 -0.30 -18.85
C GLU A 62 -18.56 -0.93 -20.26
N GLN A 63 -17.36 -0.89 -20.86
CA GLN A 63 -17.13 -1.35 -22.23
C GLN A 63 -16.65 -2.80 -22.33
N SER A 64 -16.01 -3.33 -21.29
CA SER A 64 -15.25 -4.59 -21.37
C SER A 64 -15.12 -5.32 -20.04
N GLY A 65 -15.90 -4.94 -19.04
CA GLY A 65 -15.93 -5.58 -17.73
C GLY A 65 -16.48 -7.01 -17.82
N ALA A 66 -15.96 -7.89 -16.97
CA ALA A 66 -16.33 -9.31 -16.96
C ALA A 66 -17.85 -9.55 -16.82
N ILE A 67 -18.59 -8.66 -16.15
CA ILE A 67 -20.05 -8.81 -16.00
C ILE A 67 -20.82 -8.59 -17.32
N TYR A 68 -20.18 -7.99 -18.32
CA TYR A 68 -20.76 -7.74 -19.63
C TYR A 68 -20.47 -8.87 -20.64
N GLY A 69 -19.86 -9.98 -20.19
CA GLY A 69 -19.71 -11.22 -20.95
C GLY A 69 -18.32 -11.50 -21.51
N ASP A 70 -17.33 -10.63 -21.27
CA ASP A 70 -15.94 -10.83 -21.70
C ASP A 70 -14.97 -10.78 -20.51
N ALA A 71 -14.31 -11.91 -20.22
CA ALA A 71 -13.33 -12.01 -19.14
C ALA A 71 -11.92 -11.57 -19.54
N THR A 72 -11.69 -11.18 -20.79
CA THR A 72 -10.37 -10.84 -21.32
C THR A 72 -9.72 -9.69 -20.55
N LEU A 73 -10.48 -8.63 -20.21
CA LEU A 73 -9.99 -7.52 -19.41
C LEU A 73 -9.57 -7.97 -18.00
N LEU A 74 -10.36 -8.85 -17.37
CA LEU A 74 -10.05 -9.40 -16.06
C LEU A 74 -8.74 -10.20 -16.08
N LEU A 75 -8.53 -11.03 -17.09
CA LEU A 75 -7.29 -11.79 -17.24
C LEU A 75 -6.08 -10.87 -17.40
N TYR A 76 -6.19 -9.81 -18.21
CA TYR A 76 -5.11 -8.83 -18.35
C TYR A 76 -4.84 -8.05 -17.06
N HIS A 77 -5.87 -7.67 -16.30
CA HIS A 77 -5.68 -7.01 -15.01
C HIS A 77 -5.01 -7.94 -13.97
N LEU A 78 -5.38 -9.22 -13.94
CA LEU A 78 -4.72 -10.20 -13.06
C LEU A 78 -3.26 -10.42 -13.45
N LEU A 79 -2.97 -10.53 -14.76
CA LEU A 79 -1.60 -10.61 -15.26
C LEU A 79 -0.79 -9.35 -14.90
N ALA A 80 -1.38 -8.17 -15.12
CA ALA A 80 -0.76 -6.90 -14.77
C ALA A 80 -0.47 -6.80 -13.27
N LEU A 81 -1.40 -7.24 -12.40
CA LEU A 81 -1.19 -7.29 -10.96
C LEU A 81 0.01 -8.17 -10.60
N VAL A 82 0.12 -9.37 -11.17
CA VAL A 82 1.27 -10.25 -10.91
C VAL A 82 2.57 -9.60 -11.35
N ILE A 83 2.62 -9.06 -12.57
CA ILE A 83 3.83 -8.42 -13.11
C ILE A 83 4.23 -7.21 -12.27
N VAL A 84 3.29 -6.31 -11.96
CA VAL A 84 3.55 -5.09 -11.19
C VAL A 84 3.92 -5.42 -9.75
N SER A 85 3.26 -6.38 -9.10
CA SER A 85 3.63 -6.81 -7.75
C SER A 85 5.04 -7.39 -7.71
N LEU A 86 5.43 -8.25 -8.67
CA LEU A 86 6.79 -8.80 -8.74
C LEU A 86 7.83 -7.71 -9.00
N PHE A 87 7.54 -6.81 -9.94
CA PHE A 87 8.42 -5.69 -10.26
C PHE A 87 8.61 -4.74 -9.07
N THR A 88 7.51 -4.29 -8.46
CA THR A 88 7.55 -3.31 -7.36
C THR A 88 8.12 -3.90 -6.08
N PHE A 89 7.66 -5.07 -5.65
CA PHE A 89 8.18 -5.72 -4.45
C PHE A 89 9.63 -6.16 -4.65
N GLY A 90 9.92 -6.88 -5.74
CA GLY A 90 11.25 -7.40 -6.03
C GLY A 90 12.27 -6.29 -6.28
N GLY A 91 11.90 -5.29 -7.09
CA GLY A 91 12.73 -4.12 -7.36
C GLY A 91 13.00 -3.29 -6.11
N SER A 92 11.97 -2.98 -5.32
CA SER A 92 12.15 -2.22 -4.07
C SER A 92 12.99 -2.98 -3.06
N TYR A 93 12.80 -4.31 -2.93
CA TYR A 93 13.61 -5.14 -2.05
C TYR A 93 15.08 -5.18 -2.50
N LEU A 94 15.33 -5.31 -3.81
CA LEU A 94 16.68 -5.27 -4.36
C LEU A 94 17.35 -3.92 -4.09
N LEU A 95 16.67 -2.81 -4.36
CA LEU A 95 17.17 -1.46 -4.11
C LEU A 95 17.43 -1.21 -2.62
N TYR A 96 16.53 -1.67 -1.75
CA TYR A 96 16.71 -1.63 -0.31
C TYR A 96 17.98 -2.38 0.09
N LYS A 97 18.17 -3.62 -0.37
CA LYS A 97 19.36 -4.42 -0.04
C LYS A 97 20.65 -3.80 -0.57
N VAL A 98 20.66 -3.30 -1.80
CA VAL A 98 21.85 -2.66 -2.38
C VAL A 98 22.21 -1.39 -1.61
N THR A 99 21.21 -0.57 -1.27
CA THR A 99 21.44 0.65 -0.49
C THR A 99 21.95 0.34 0.91
N ASP A 100 21.32 -0.61 1.61
CA ASP A 100 21.67 -1.02 2.98
C ASP A 100 23.09 -1.58 3.10
N LEU A 101 23.64 -2.16 2.03
CA LEU A 101 25.03 -2.60 1.96
C LEU A 101 26.05 -1.45 1.87
N ILE A 102 25.65 -0.30 1.32
CA ILE A 102 26.50 0.88 1.13
C ILE A 102 26.38 1.80 2.34
N LEU A 103 25.13 2.08 2.74
CA LEU A 103 24.75 2.97 3.82
C LEU A 103 23.57 2.30 4.56
N PRO A 104 23.78 1.84 5.82
CA PRO A 104 22.73 1.19 6.59
C PRO A 104 21.46 2.04 6.64
N MET A 105 20.34 1.46 6.22
CA MET A 105 19.06 2.16 6.12
C MET A 105 18.37 2.34 7.47
N ARG A 106 18.71 1.49 8.46
CA ARG A 106 18.17 1.58 9.83
C ARG A 106 19.20 2.26 10.74
N VAL A 107 18.73 3.19 11.57
CA VAL A 107 19.52 3.80 12.63
C VAL A 107 19.90 2.77 13.70
N THR A 108 20.91 3.06 14.52
CA THR A 108 21.27 2.19 15.65
C THR A 108 20.18 2.20 16.72
N GLU A 109 20.07 1.14 17.53
CA GLU A 109 19.07 1.06 18.62
C GLU A 109 19.16 2.25 19.57
N LEU A 110 20.38 2.72 19.89
CA LEU A 110 20.60 3.90 20.72
C LEU A 110 20.09 5.20 20.07
N GLN A 111 20.21 5.32 18.74
CA GLN A 111 19.68 6.46 18.00
C GLN A 111 18.16 6.39 17.88
N GLU A 112 17.59 5.20 17.74
CA GLU A 112 16.15 4.96 17.74
C GLU A 112 15.54 5.33 19.11
N GLU A 113 16.17 4.91 20.22
CA GLU A 113 15.75 5.23 21.59
C GLU A 113 15.79 6.73 21.90
N ARG A 114 16.83 7.43 21.42
CA ARG A 114 16.97 8.89 21.59
C ARG A 114 16.06 9.72 20.68
N GLY A 115 15.43 9.10 19.68
CA GLY A 115 14.61 9.77 18.69
C GLY A 115 15.40 10.32 17.49
N LEU A 116 14.75 10.29 16.32
CA LEU A 116 15.38 10.71 15.05
C LEU A 116 15.54 12.24 14.97
N ASP A 117 14.65 13.02 15.58
CA ASP A 117 14.77 14.49 15.64
C ASP A 117 16.12 14.91 16.23
N ILE A 118 16.49 14.35 17.38
CA ILE A 118 17.76 14.66 18.04
C ILE A 118 18.94 14.04 17.29
N THR A 119 18.85 12.77 16.89
CA THR A 119 20.02 12.04 16.39
C THR A 119 20.36 12.30 14.93
N GLN A 120 19.37 12.64 14.10
CA GLN A 120 19.55 12.93 12.67
C GLN A 120 19.47 14.42 12.34
N HIS A 121 18.69 15.20 13.11
CA HIS A 121 18.44 16.62 12.82
C HIS A 121 19.02 17.58 13.88
N GLY A 122 19.38 17.09 15.08
CA GLY A 122 19.95 17.91 16.15
C GLY A 122 18.95 18.90 16.76
N GLU A 123 17.66 18.66 16.57
CA GLU A 123 16.57 19.54 16.99
C GLU A 123 15.49 18.78 17.77
N LEU A 124 14.56 19.53 18.37
CA LEU A 124 13.36 19.02 19.00
C LEU A 124 12.16 19.64 18.28
N ALA A 125 11.25 18.81 17.76
CA ALA A 125 10.04 19.31 17.08
C ALA A 125 9.14 20.13 18.01
N THR A 126 9.20 19.88 19.33
CA THR A 126 8.51 20.66 20.36
C THR A 126 9.45 20.99 21.51
N ASP A 127 9.44 22.23 21.99
CA ASP A 127 10.22 22.70 23.16
C ASP A 127 9.63 22.22 24.51
N ILE A 128 8.88 21.11 24.50
CA ILE A 128 8.41 20.46 25.71
C ILE A 128 9.61 19.70 26.27
N ARG A 129 10.43 20.41 27.05
CA ARG A 129 11.38 19.76 27.96
C ARG A 129 10.59 18.75 28.77
N ASP A 130 10.93 17.47 28.64
CA ASP A 130 10.40 16.37 29.42
C ASP A 130 10.35 16.78 30.90
N SER A 131 9.17 17.21 31.31
CA SER A 131 8.79 17.32 32.70
C SER A 131 8.18 15.97 33.02
N TYR A 132 9.01 14.94 33.18
CA TYR A 132 8.85 13.74 34.02
C TYR A 132 10.01 12.76 33.78
#